data_AF-A0A254N7B6-F1
#
_entry.id   AF-A0A254N7B6-F1
#
_cell.length_a   1.000
_cell.length_b   1.000
_cell.length_c   1.000
_cell.angle_alpha   90.00
_cell.angle_beta   90.00
_cell.angle_gamma   90.00
#
_symmetry.space_group_name_H-M   'P 1'
#
loop_
_entity.id
_entity.type
_entity.pdbx_description
1 polymer ?
#
loop_
_entity_poly.entity_id
_entity_poly.type
_entity_poly.pdbx_seq_one_letter_code
_entity_poly.pdbx_strand_id
1 'polypeptide(L)'
;MPVLRSLPWLAALSGLALAAQAAAPLPPLPTQLACNPDANTRWALSRDGSGTPRQVSVSVTAGTRECDFASSGAPSALPGGGWRFDWQDEVLGQRQRVEVQPAGDGFRLTPQPAACGALRLPATVTLAPKAAGCTVSVDRDGAFEQFWQQLRDALARQDGERLQQLSMPQLEFVEGPDIVKAPASVMRRAARCLPRVTATTRPIELRDLLKPEQAPRLDMPPLSRKGDSRIDFAGAMSLRWTAQGWRMDGFNTSRDVFEKCPAP
;
A
#
# COMPACT_ATOMS: atom_id res chain seq x y z
N MET A 1 54.43 -47.20 15.80
CA MET A 1 53.95 -48.30 14.92
C MET A 1 53.47 -49.43 15.82
N PRO A 2 52.46 -50.25 15.48
CA PRO A 2 51.21 -49.99 14.73
C PRO A 2 49.94 -50.36 15.60
N VAL A 3 48.77 -49.70 15.56
CA VAL A 3 47.59 -49.84 14.64
C VAL A 3 46.39 -50.64 15.21
N LEU A 4 45.19 -50.01 15.23
CA LEU A 4 43.81 -50.57 15.35
C LEU A 4 43.46 -51.33 16.66
N ARG A 5 42.23 -51.45 17.19
CA ARG A 5 40.80 -51.16 16.82
C ARG A 5 40.01 -51.02 18.17
N SER A 6 38.77 -50.54 18.33
CA SER A 6 37.68 -50.07 17.44
C SER A 6 36.65 -49.19 18.20
N LEU A 7 35.71 -48.60 17.45
CA LEU A 7 34.39 -48.03 17.83
C LEU A 7 33.48 -49.02 18.63
N PRO A 8 32.35 -48.63 19.30
CA PRO A 8 31.42 -47.62 18.78
C PRO A 8 30.45 -46.82 19.73
N TRP A 9 29.63 -45.96 19.08
CA TRP A 9 28.22 -45.58 19.37
C TRP A 9 27.79 -44.33 20.19
N LEU A 10 26.84 -43.62 19.54
CA LEU A 10 25.68 -42.86 20.05
C LEU A 10 25.88 -41.66 21.00
N ALA A 11 25.72 -40.46 20.42
CA ALA A 11 24.58 -39.59 20.74
C ALA A 11 24.46 -38.43 19.73
N ALA A 12 23.86 -38.69 18.56
CA ALA A 12 23.40 -37.61 17.69
C ALA A 12 22.11 -37.01 18.27
N LEU A 13 22.24 -36.10 19.23
CA LEU A 13 21.12 -35.28 19.69
C LEU A 13 20.87 -34.16 18.67
N SER A 14 20.15 -34.55 17.63
CA SER A 14 19.55 -33.66 16.64
C SER A 14 18.64 -32.65 17.32
N GLY A 15 19.22 -31.50 17.69
CA GLY A 15 18.47 -30.32 18.13
C GLY A 15 17.63 -29.80 16.98
N LEU A 16 16.49 -30.44 16.74
CA LEU A 16 15.39 -29.95 15.91
C LEU A 16 14.77 -28.73 16.59
N ALA A 17 15.52 -27.64 16.63
CA ALA A 17 14.96 -26.31 16.70
C ALA A 17 14.16 -26.11 15.41
N LEU A 18 12.89 -26.54 15.42
CA LEU A 18 11.88 -25.96 14.54
C LEU A 18 11.85 -24.47 14.89
N ALA A 19 12.66 -23.71 14.15
CA ALA A 19 12.47 -22.29 14.01
C ALA A 19 11.09 -22.11 13.36
N ALA A 20 10.07 -21.99 14.20
CA ALA A 20 8.81 -21.39 13.82
C ALA A 20 9.15 -19.97 13.36
N GLN A 21 9.42 -19.84 12.06
CA GLN A 21 9.61 -18.56 11.39
C GLN A 21 8.25 -17.88 11.41
N ALA A 22 7.96 -17.26 12.55
CA ALA A 22 6.79 -16.44 12.74
C ALA A 22 6.78 -15.41 11.62
N ALA A 23 5.72 -15.44 10.81
CA ALA A 23 5.45 -14.48 9.77
C ALA A 23 5.76 -13.07 10.30
N ALA A 24 6.68 -12.37 9.65
CA ALA A 24 7.07 -11.03 10.07
C ALA A 24 5.81 -10.16 10.18
N PRO A 25 5.58 -9.49 11.32
CA PRO A 25 4.35 -8.76 11.55
C PRO A 25 4.13 -7.74 10.44
N LEU A 26 2.88 -7.60 10.00
CA LEU A 26 2.54 -6.60 8.99
C LEU A 26 2.90 -5.21 9.50
N PRO A 27 3.50 -4.33 8.67
CA PRO A 27 3.85 -2.98 9.09
C PRO A 27 2.61 -2.21 9.57
N PRO A 28 2.76 -1.23 10.48
CA PRO A 28 1.63 -0.49 11.02
C PRO A 28 0.82 0.20 9.92
N LEU A 29 -0.45 0.49 10.20
CA LEU A 29 -1.28 1.24 9.27
C LEU A 29 -0.82 2.71 9.22
N PRO A 30 -0.72 3.31 8.02
CA PRO A 30 -0.41 4.73 7.90
C PRO A 30 -1.56 5.58 8.45
N THR A 31 -1.19 6.78 8.92
CA THR A 31 -2.14 7.74 9.51
C THR A 31 -2.14 9.03 8.70
N GLN A 32 -3.32 9.62 8.54
CA GLN A 32 -3.50 10.93 7.92
C GLN A 32 -3.86 11.95 8.99
N LEU A 33 -3.15 13.08 9.00
CA LEU A 33 -3.57 14.31 9.67
C LEU A 33 -4.18 15.23 8.60
N ALA A 34 -5.49 15.47 8.67
CA ALA A 34 -6.20 16.37 7.76
C ALA A 34 -6.72 17.58 8.53
N CYS A 35 -6.46 18.78 8.03
CA CYS A 35 -6.85 20.05 8.65
C CYS A 35 -7.47 21.02 7.64
N ASN A 36 -8.48 21.75 8.10
CA ASN A 36 -9.09 22.85 7.36
C ASN A 36 -8.69 24.18 8.03
N PRO A 37 -7.59 24.86 7.59
CA PRO A 37 -7.19 26.14 8.17
C PRO A 37 -8.21 27.28 7.93
N ASP A 38 -9.06 27.12 6.92
CA ASP A 38 -10.19 28.00 6.61
C ASP A 38 -11.33 27.18 5.96
N ALA A 39 -12.42 27.84 5.55
CA ALA A 39 -13.61 27.17 5.00
C ALA A 39 -13.44 26.61 3.57
N ASN A 40 -12.40 27.03 2.86
CA ASN A 40 -12.17 26.81 1.43
C ASN A 40 -10.94 25.91 1.16
N THR A 41 -10.03 25.83 2.12
CA THR A 41 -8.74 25.13 2.03
C THR A 41 -8.74 23.91 2.93
N ARG A 42 -8.41 22.74 2.38
CA ARG A 42 -8.08 21.52 3.13
C ARG A 42 -6.64 21.09 2.83
N TRP A 43 -5.89 20.80 3.88
CA TRP A 43 -4.57 20.21 3.83
C TRP A 43 -4.59 18.83 4.46
N ALA A 44 -3.84 17.88 3.91
CA ALA A 44 -3.58 16.61 4.55
C ALA A 44 -2.11 16.20 4.47
N LEU A 45 -1.64 15.55 5.54
CA LEU A 45 -0.33 14.92 5.62
C LEU A 45 -0.52 13.46 6.05
N SER A 46 -0.23 12.54 5.14
CA SER A 46 -0.16 11.11 5.40
C SER A 46 1.24 10.72 5.85
N ARG A 47 1.33 9.80 6.82
CA ARG A 47 2.57 9.28 7.41
C ARG A 47 2.52 7.77 7.51
N ASP A 48 3.68 7.12 7.36
CA ASP A 48 3.82 5.68 7.57
C ASP A 48 3.81 5.27 9.06
N GLY A 49 3.98 3.97 9.30
CA GLY A 49 4.09 3.41 10.66
C GLY A 49 5.36 3.81 11.44
N SER A 50 6.35 4.44 10.80
CA SER A 50 7.53 5.03 11.45
C SER A 50 7.33 6.51 11.80
N GLY A 51 6.26 7.14 11.31
CA GLY A 51 6.00 8.57 11.42
C GLY A 51 6.58 9.41 10.27
N THR A 52 7.25 8.76 9.30
CA THR A 52 7.79 9.42 8.10
C THR A 52 6.65 9.87 7.19
N PRO A 53 6.63 11.13 6.71
CA PRO A 53 5.70 11.59 5.69
C PRO A 53 5.69 10.66 4.46
N ARG A 54 4.51 10.46 3.89
CA ARG A 54 4.33 9.69 2.65
C ARG A 54 3.65 10.47 1.54
N GLN A 55 2.72 11.35 1.91
CA GLN A 55 2.04 12.20 0.96
C GLN A 55 1.59 13.48 1.65
N VAL A 56 1.72 14.59 0.94
CA VAL A 56 0.99 15.83 1.21
C VAL A 56 -0.09 15.95 0.14
N SER A 57 -1.31 16.30 0.53
CA SER A 57 -2.33 16.74 -0.41
C SER A 57 -2.99 18.05 0.02
N VAL A 58 -3.47 18.78 -0.97
CA VAL A 58 -4.13 20.07 -0.85
C VAL A 58 -5.38 20.05 -1.72
N SER A 59 -6.47 20.58 -1.18
CA SER A 59 -7.70 20.87 -1.91
C SER A 59 -8.11 22.30 -1.61
N VAL A 60 -8.36 23.11 -2.64
CA VAL A 60 -8.81 24.51 -2.50
C VAL A 60 -9.95 24.81 -3.44
N THR A 61 -11.01 25.40 -2.89
CA THR A 61 -12.16 25.91 -3.63
C THR A 61 -12.26 27.43 -3.53
N ALA A 62 -12.65 28.10 -4.60
CA ALA A 62 -12.77 29.56 -4.64
C ALA A 62 -13.84 29.97 -5.67
N GLY A 63 -15.08 30.17 -5.20
CA GLY A 63 -16.22 30.42 -6.07
C GLY A 63 -16.53 29.20 -6.94
N THR A 64 -16.40 29.32 -8.26
CA THR A 64 -16.58 28.22 -9.22
C THR A 64 -15.28 27.54 -9.63
N ARG A 65 -14.16 27.83 -8.96
CA ARG A 65 -12.86 27.23 -9.23
C ARG A 65 -12.49 26.27 -8.12
N GLU A 66 -11.97 25.12 -8.51
CA GLU A 66 -11.45 24.09 -7.61
C GLU A 66 -10.05 23.73 -8.09
N CYS A 67 -9.17 23.37 -7.16
CA CYS A 67 -7.84 22.87 -7.48
C CYS A 67 -7.35 21.94 -6.38
N ASP A 68 -6.91 20.75 -6.79
CA ASP A 68 -6.30 19.75 -5.94
C ASP A 68 -4.90 19.42 -6.41
N PHE A 69 -3.99 19.11 -5.49
CA PHE A 69 -2.79 18.35 -5.80
C PHE A 69 -2.48 17.34 -4.70
N ALA A 70 -1.72 16.30 -5.05
CA ALA A 70 -1.11 15.38 -4.11
C ALA A 70 0.34 15.10 -4.54
N SER A 71 1.25 15.07 -3.58
CA SER A 71 2.65 14.73 -3.84
C SER A 71 2.78 13.27 -4.30
N SER A 72 3.58 13.05 -5.34
CA SER A 72 3.96 11.72 -5.80
C SER A 72 5.43 11.40 -5.48
N GLY A 73 5.75 10.10 -5.43
CA GLY A 73 7.09 9.61 -5.09
C GLY A 73 7.42 9.63 -3.58
N ALA A 74 8.58 9.06 -3.24
CA ALA A 74 9.09 9.06 -1.87
C ALA A 74 9.72 10.43 -1.51
N PRO A 75 9.61 10.89 -0.25
CA PRO A 75 10.29 12.10 0.17
C PRO A 75 11.81 11.92 0.26
N SER A 76 12.54 12.99 0.01
CA SER A 76 13.96 13.13 0.37
C SER A 76 14.09 13.72 1.78
N ALA A 77 15.08 13.28 2.57
CA ALA A 77 15.37 13.87 3.87
C ALA A 77 16.08 15.23 3.72
N LEU A 78 15.76 16.19 4.59
CA LEU A 78 16.39 17.52 4.61
C LEU A 78 17.55 17.58 5.62
N PRO A 79 18.66 18.28 5.32
CA PRO A 79 19.81 18.39 6.23
C PRO A 79 19.51 19.01 7.60
N GLY A 80 18.50 19.89 7.68
CA GLY A 80 18.02 20.50 8.93
C GLY A 80 16.97 19.68 9.68
N GLY A 81 16.75 18.42 9.27
CA GLY A 81 15.58 17.64 9.66
C GLY A 81 14.35 17.98 8.81
N GLY A 82 13.38 17.08 8.82
CA GLY A 82 12.22 17.15 7.94
C GLY A 82 12.46 16.50 6.57
N TRP A 83 11.51 16.72 5.66
CA TRP A 83 11.37 16.00 4.41
C TRP A 83 10.99 16.95 3.26
N ARG A 84 11.32 16.57 2.02
CA ARG A 84 10.93 17.27 0.82
C ARG A 84 10.35 16.29 -0.21
N PHE A 85 9.11 16.55 -0.59
CA PHE A 85 8.50 16.03 -1.80
C PHE A 85 8.80 16.99 -2.95
N ASP A 86 9.17 16.47 -4.11
CA ASP A 86 9.53 17.27 -5.29
C ASP A 86 9.17 16.43 -6.53
N TRP A 87 8.14 16.84 -7.27
CA TRP A 87 7.55 16.07 -8.37
C TRP A 87 7.10 16.96 -9.53
N GLN A 88 6.88 16.35 -10.70
CA GLN A 88 6.16 16.99 -11.80
C GLN A 88 4.67 16.69 -11.66
N ASP A 89 3.84 17.71 -11.59
CA ASP A 89 2.39 17.56 -11.55
C ASP A 89 1.83 17.62 -12.98
N GLU A 90 1.34 16.49 -13.48
CA GLU A 90 0.81 16.36 -14.83
C GLU A 90 -0.56 17.02 -15.01
N VAL A 91 -1.33 17.21 -13.93
CA VAL A 91 -2.66 17.85 -13.99
C VAL A 91 -2.49 19.37 -14.05
N LEU A 92 -1.55 19.90 -13.27
CA LEU A 92 -1.22 21.33 -13.24
C LEU A 92 -0.16 21.73 -14.29
N GLY A 93 0.44 20.76 -14.99
CA GLY A 93 1.47 20.98 -16.01
C GLY A 93 2.76 21.61 -15.48
N GLN A 94 3.03 21.54 -14.18
CA GLN A 94 4.13 22.27 -13.54
C GLN A 94 4.83 21.46 -12.44
N ARG A 95 6.09 21.80 -12.17
CA ARG A 95 6.85 21.22 -11.07
C ARG A 95 6.32 21.74 -9.73
N GLN A 96 6.09 20.81 -8.81
CA GLN A 96 5.61 21.06 -7.46
C GLN A 96 6.63 20.56 -6.43
N ARG A 97 6.74 21.26 -5.32
CA ARG A 97 7.53 20.86 -4.16
C ARG A 97 6.78 21.19 -2.88
N VAL A 98 6.83 20.29 -1.90
CA VAL A 98 6.43 20.61 -0.52
C VAL A 98 7.53 20.17 0.43
N GLU A 99 8.01 21.11 1.23
CA GLU A 99 8.85 20.80 2.39
C GLU A 99 7.98 20.61 3.63
N VAL A 100 8.25 19.55 4.40
CA VAL A 100 7.53 19.16 5.60
C VAL A 100 8.53 19.13 6.76
N GLN A 101 8.36 20.03 7.72
CA GLN A 101 9.24 20.15 8.89
C GLN A 101 8.45 19.85 10.17
N PRO A 102 9.00 19.09 11.14
CA PRO A 102 8.42 18.98 12.48
C PRO A 102 8.26 20.37 13.13
N ALA A 103 7.11 20.64 13.75
CA ALA A 103 6.81 21.92 14.37
C ALA A 103 5.90 21.74 15.60
N GLY A 104 6.47 21.77 16.79
CA GLY A 104 5.72 21.55 18.03
C GLY A 104 5.15 20.13 18.11
N ASP A 105 3.83 20.00 18.27
CA ASP A 105 3.10 18.73 18.21
C ASP A 105 2.59 18.37 16.80
N GLY A 106 2.98 19.15 15.78
CA GLY A 106 2.53 19.02 14.40
C GLY A 106 3.65 19.19 13.37
N PHE A 107 3.27 19.64 12.18
CA PHE A 107 4.13 19.77 11.02
C PHE A 107 3.90 21.12 10.32
N ARG A 108 4.98 21.82 9.99
CA ARG A 108 4.97 22.97 9.09
C ARG A 108 5.17 22.49 7.66
N LEU A 109 4.31 22.93 6.75
CA LEU A 109 4.37 22.61 5.33
C LEU A 109 4.61 23.90 4.53
N THR A 110 5.52 23.83 3.56
CA THR A 110 5.93 24.96 2.71
C THR A 110 5.78 24.54 1.23
N PRO A 111 4.67 24.89 0.56
CA PRO A 111 4.49 24.62 -0.87
C PRO A 111 5.31 25.57 -1.76
N GLN A 112 5.84 25.03 -2.85
CA GLN A 112 6.59 25.76 -3.88
C GLN A 112 6.18 25.24 -5.27
N PRO A 113 5.46 26.04 -6.10
CA PRO A 113 4.92 27.37 -5.79
C PRO A 113 3.87 27.35 -4.68
N ALA A 114 3.66 28.50 -4.02
CA ALA A 114 2.56 28.70 -3.07
C ALA A 114 1.22 28.93 -3.82
N ALA A 115 0.89 28.02 -4.74
CA ALA A 115 -0.30 28.08 -5.58
C ALA A 115 -0.72 26.69 -6.07
N CYS A 116 -2.03 26.49 -6.19
CA CYS A 116 -2.62 25.37 -6.91
C CYS A 116 -3.26 25.94 -8.18
N GLY A 117 -2.62 25.73 -9.34
CA GLY A 117 -3.01 26.36 -10.60
C GLY A 117 -3.10 27.90 -10.45
N ALA A 118 -4.29 28.45 -10.70
CA ALA A 118 -4.56 29.89 -10.54
C ALA A 118 -4.96 30.32 -9.11
N LEU A 119 -5.11 29.38 -8.17
CA LEU A 119 -5.51 29.65 -6.78
C LEU A 119 -4.28 29.80 -5.90
N ARG A 120 -4.24 30.84 -5.06
CA ARG A 120 -3.13 31.07 -4.13
C ARG A 120 -3.25 30.17 -2.90
N LEU A 121 -2.11 29.69 -2.42
CA LEU A 121 -1.98 28.99 -1.15
C LEU A 121 -1.23 29.87 -0.14
N PRO A 122 -1.39 29.63 1.18
CA PRO A 122 -0.47 30.15 2.18
C PRO A 122 0.97 29.72 1.86
N ALA A 123 1.93 30.64 1.94
CA ALA A 123 3.35 30.32 1.74
C ALA A 123 3.89 29.31 2.77
N THR A 124 3.28 29.26 3.95
CA THR A 124 3.45 28.17 4.92
C THR A 124 2.12 27.89 5.61
N VAL A 125 1.88 26.64 5.98
CA VAL A 125 0.78 26.21 6.86
C VAL A 125 1.33 25.33 7.98
N THR A 126 0.65 25.26 9.12
CA THR A 126 1.00 24.30 10.19
C THR A 126 -0.20 23.39 10.45
N LEU A 127 0.01 22.08 10.36
CA LEU A 127 -0.98 21.05 10.66
C LEU A 127 -0.64 20.45 12.02
N ALA A 128 -1.54 20.54 12.99
CA ALA A 128 -1.35 19.99 14.33
C ALA A 128 -2.57 19.18 14.77
N PRO A 129 -2.42 17.98 15.35
CA PRO A 129 -3.54 17.09 15.66
C PRO A 129 -4.51 17.63 16.70
N LYS A 130 -4.11 18.67 17.47
CA LYS A 130 -4.93 19.34 18.48
C LYS A 130 -5.53 20.68 18.01
N ALA A 131 -5.19 21.15 16.82
CA ALA A 131 -5.72 22.41 16.31
C ALA A 131 -7.19 22.27 15.88
N ALA A 132 -7.95 23.37 15.98
CA ALA A 132 -9.33 23.39 15.52
C ALA A 132 -9.40 23.09 14.01
N GLY A 133 -10.40 22.31 13.59
CA GLY A 133 -10.55 21.88 12.20
C GLY A 133 -9.56 20.78 11.75
N CYS A 134 -8.72 20.25 12.65
CA CYS A 134 -7.86 19.09 12.38
C CYS A 134 -8.49 17.78 12.87
N THR A 135 -8.23 16.70 12.12
CA THR A 135 -8.63 15.33 12.43
C THR A 135 -7.49 14.36 12.10
N VAL A 136 -7.39 13.27 12.88
CA VAL A 136 -6.47 12.18 12.60
C VAL A 136 -7.26 10.91 12.32
N SER A 137 -6.96 10.25 11.21
CA SER A 137 -7.61 9.00 10.79
C SER A 137 -6.58 8.00 10.24
N VAL A 138 -7.02 6.76 10.03
CA VAL A 138 -6.23 5.79 9.25
C VAL A 138 -6.28 6.18 7.79
N ASP A 139 -5.11 6.28 7.16
CA ASP A 139 -4.99 6.53 5.73
C ASP A 139 -5.25 5.24 4.95
N ARG A 140 -6.44 5.09 4.36
CA ARG A 140 -6.76 3.90 3.56
C ARG A 140 -6.09 3.90 2.19
N ASP A 141 -5.70 5.04 1.67
CA ASP A 141 -5.08 5.19 0.35
C ASP A 141 -3.59 4.89 0.47
N GLY A 142 -2.91 5.49 1.46
CA GLY A 142 -1.57 5.08 1.87
C GLY A 142 -1.50 3.60 2.30
N ALA A 143 -2.52 3.07 2.99
CA ALA A 143 -2.57 1.65 3.34
C ALA A 143 -2.73 0.75 2.10
N PHE A 144 -3.39 1.23 1.05
CA PHE A 144 -3.49 0.54 -0.23
C PHE A 144 -2.13 0.53 -0.96
N GLU A 145 -1.45 1.67 -1.04
CA GLU A 145 -0.10 1.76 -1.60
C GLU A 145 0.88 0.81 -0.87
N GLN A 146 0.78 0.73 0.46
CA GLN A 146 1.58 -0.19 1.29
C GLN A 146 1.24 -1.66 1.01
N PHE A 147 -0.04 -2.01 0.89
CA PHE A 147 -0.48 -3.34 0.45
C PHE A 147 0.07 -3.67 -0.94
N TRP A 148 0.03 -2.70 -1.86
CA TRP A 148 0.44 -2.85 -3.25
C TRP A 148 1.92 -3.14 -3.42
N GLN A 149 2.77 -2.39 -2.70
CA GLN A 149 4.21 -2.66 -2.64
C GLN A 149 4.49 -4.06 -2.10
N GLN A 150 3.82 -4.46 -1.01
CA GLN A 150 3.99 -5.79 -0.42
C GLN A 150 3.51 -6.92 -1.33
N LEU A 151 2.46 -6.71 -2.12
CA LEU A 151 1.99 -7.65 -3.14
C LEU A 151 3.02 -7.79 -4.27
N ARG A 152 3.55 -6.66 -4.79
CA ARG A 152 4.61 -6.66 -5.82
C ARG A 152 5.86 -7.38 -5.33
N ASP A 153 6.33 -7.07 -4.12
CA ASP A 153 7.49 -7.70 -3.50
C ASP A 153 7.29 -9.21 -3.28
N ALA A 154 6.12 -9.61 -2.78
CA ALA A 154 5.80 -11.02 -2.59
C ALA A 154 5.79 -11.80 -3.91
N LEU A 155 5.27 -11.20 -4.99
CA LEU A 155 5.25 -11.84 -6.31
C LEU A 155 6.65 -11.89 -6.94
N ALA A 156 7.43 -10.81 -6.83
CA ALA A 156 8.81 -10.75 -7.32
C ALA A 156 9.73 -11.77 -6.62
N ARG A 157 9.52 -11.98 -5.31
CA ARG A 157 10.27 -12.95 -4.49
C ARG A 157 9.66 -14.35 -4.45
N GLN A 158 8.50 -14.55 -5.06
CA GLN A 158 7.69 -15.77 -4.98
C GLN A 158 7.33 -16.20 -3.54
N ASP A 159 7.18 -15.21 -2.65
CA ASP A 159 6.88 -15.40 -1.22
C ASP A 159 5.39 -15.73 -0.98
N GLY A 160 5.09 -17.02 -1.06
CA GLY A 160 3.75 -17.56 -0.83
C GLY A 160 3.22 -17.36 0.60
N GLU A 161 4.08 -17.31 1.62
CA GLU A 161 3.65 -17.00 2.99
C GLU A 161 3.20 -15.54 3.09
N ARG A 162 3.89 -14.63 2.40
CA ARG A 162 3.47 -13.23 2.34
C ARG A 162 2.16 -13.05 1.57
N LEU A 163 1.96 -13.77 0.46
CA LEU A 163 0.67 -13.77 -0.24
C LEU A 163 -0.48 -14.29 0.64
N GLN A 164 -0.23 -15.31 1.46
CA GLN A 164 -1.21 -15.76 2.45
C GLN A 164 -1.51 -14.68 3.51
N GLN A 165 -0.49 -13.99 4.05
CA GLN A 165 -0.68 -12.89 5.02
C GLN A 165 -1.46 -11.70 4.46
N LEU A 166 -1.30 -11.43 3.16
CA LEU A 166 -2.01 -10.39 2.41
C LEU A 166 -3.45 -10.79 2.03
N SER A 167 -3.89 -12.00 2.39
CA SER A 167 -5.22 -12.54 2.09
C SER A 167 -6.17 -12.51 3.29
N MET A 168 -7.47 -12.50 3.02
CA MET A 168 -8.50 -12.88 3.98
C MET A 168 -8.36 -14.38 4.33
N PRO A 169 -8.69 -14.82 5.57
CA PRO A 169 -8.59 -16.23 5.96
C PRO A 169 -9.36 -17.20 5.06
N GLN A 170 -10.47 -16.71 4.48
CA GLN A 170 -11.27 -17.37 3.46
C GLN A 170 -11.34 -16.43 2.25
N LEU A 171 -10.97 -16.96 1.09
CA LEU A 171 -10.99 -16.29 -0.21
C LEU A 171 -12.18 -16.76 -1.05
N GLU A 172 -12.75 -15.87 -1.84
CA GLU A 172 -13.83 -16.14 -2.80
C GLU A 172 -13.26 -16.31 -4.22
N PHE A 173 -13.68 -17.35 -4.94
CA PHE A 173 -13.23 -17.72 -6.28
C PHE A 173 -14.43 -17.84 -7.21
N VAL A 174 -14.37 -17.23 -8.39
CA VAL A 174 -15.44 -17.34 -9.40
C VAL A 174 -15.17 -18.57 -10.27
N GLU A 175 -16.01 -19.60 -10.14
CA GLU A 175 -15.89 -20.89 -10.81
C GLU A 175 -17.12 -21.13 -11.70
N GLY A 176 -17.10 -20.54 -12.90
CA GLY A 176 -18.26 -20.56 -13.80
C GLY A 176 -19.37 -19.65 -13.27
N PRO A 177 -20.60 -20.15 -13.04
CA PRO A 177 -21.68 -19.37 -12.44
C PRO A 177 -21.56 -19.24 -10.91
N ASP A 178 -20.71 -20.05 -10.27
CA ASP A 178 -20.68 -20.22 -8.82
C ASP A 178 -19.54 -19.42 -8.15
N ILE A 179 -19.76 -19.05 -6.88
CA ILE A 179 -18.72 -18.48 -6.01
C ILE A 179 -18.29 -19.56 -5.01
N VAL A 180 -17.07 -20.06 -5.18
CA VAL A 180 -16.47 -21.09 -4.33
C VAL A 180 -15.55 -20.44 -3.30
N LYS A 181 -15.50 -21.00 -2.09
CA LYS A 181 -14.67 -20.51 -0.99
C LYS A 181 -13.51 -21.46 -0.71
N ALA A 182 -12.31 -20.91 -0.53
CA ALA A 182 -11.11 -21.68 -0.19
C ALA A 182 -10.26 -20.97 0.89
N PRO A 183 -9.44 -21.70 1.66
CA PRO A 183 -8.59 -21.10 2.69
C PRO A 183 -7.44 -20.29 2.08
N ALA A 184 -6.97 -19.28 2.82
CA ALA A 184 -5.82 -18.44 2.42
C ALA A 184 -4.54 -19.23 2.07
N SER A 185 -4.39 -20.47 2.58
CA SER A 185 -3.24 -21.34 2.31
C SER A 185 -3.05 -21.71 0.84
N VAL A 186 -4.11 -21.61 0.01
CA VAL A 186 -4.02 -21.76 -1.46
C VAL A 186 -3.01 -20.76 -2.06
N MET A 187 -2.87 -19.59 -1.44
CA MET A 187 -1.98 -18.52 -1.91
C MET A 187 -0.49 -18.83 -1.79
N ARG A 188 -0.12 -19.82 -0.98
CA ARG A 188 1.28 -20.27 -0.83
C ARG A 188 1.93 -20.72 -2.14
N ARG A 189 1.12 -21.18 -3.10
CA ARG A 189 1.56 -21.58 -4.45
C ARG A 189 1.19 -20.58 -5.54
N ALA A 190 0.32 -19.61 -5.24
CA ALA A 190 -0.26 -18.73 -6.23
C ALA A 190 0.74 -17.76 -6.88
N ALA A 191 1.94 -17.55 -6.32
CA ALA A 191 2.84 -16.46 -6.73
C ALA A 191 3.19 -16.43 -8.23
N ARG A 192 3.30 -17.59 -8.89
CA ARG A 192 3.61 -17.69 -10.33
C ARG A 192 2.37 -17.56 -11.23
N CYS A 193 1.16 -17.75 -10.69
CA CYS A 193 -0.10 -17.80 -11.43
C CYS A 193 -1.00 -16.58 -11.18
N LEU A 194 -0.94 -15.97 -10.00
CA LEU A 194 -1.66 -14.74 -9.67
C LEU A 194 -1.38 -13.57 -10.64
N PRO A 195 -0.13 -13.35 -11.12
CA PRO A 195 0.13 -12.31 -12.13
C PRO A 195 -0.55 -12.59 -13.49
N ARG A 196 -1.00 -13.83 -13.75
CA ARG A 196 -1.68 -14.26 -14.97
C ARG A 196 -3.20 -14.17 -14.90
N VAL A 197 -3.77 -13.82 -13.73
CA VAL A 197 -5.21 -13.62 -13.61
C VAL A 197 -5.61 -12.42 -14.46
N THR A 198 -6.54 -12.63 -15.37
CA THR A 198 -7.05 -11.60 -16.27
C THR A 198 -8.22 -10.86 -15.64
N ALA A 199 -8.29 -9.55 -15.91
CA ALA A 199 -9.49 -8.77 -15.66
C ALA A 199 -10.64 -9.23 -16.57
N THR A 200 -11.87 -9.20 -16.05
CA THR A 200 -13.08 -9.53 -16.82
C THR A 200 -13.55 -8.35 -17.66
N THR A 201 -13.37 -7.14 -17.13
CA THR A 201 -13.84 -5.90 -17.78
C THR A 201 -12.92 -5.40 -18.89
N ARG A 202 -11.66 -5.86 -18.93
CA ARG A 202 -10.64 -5.55 -19.95
C ARG A 202 -9.66 -6.72 -20.06
N PRO A 203 -9.10 -7.05 -21.23
CA PRO A 203 -8.09 -8.11 -21.40
C PRO A 203 -6.71 -7.66 -20.89
N ILE A 204 -6.61 -7.39 -19.60
CA ILE A 204 -5.39 -6.93 -18.91
C ILE A 204 -5.05 -8.01 -17.87
N GLU A 205 -3.80 -8.49 -17.89
CA GLU A 205 -3.32 -9.39 -16.83
C GLU A 205 -2.93 -8.59 -15.59
N LEU A 206 -3.10 -9.17 -14.40
CA LEU A 206 -2.74 -8.52 -13.14
C LEU A 206 -1.26 -8.11 -13.11
N ARG A 207 -0.36 -8.82 -13.81
CA ARG A 207 1.05 -8.42 -13.97
C ARG A 207 1.23 -7.03 -14.58
N ASP A 208 0.35 -6.64 -15.51
CA ASP A 208 0.46 -5.36 -16.22
C ASP A 208 0.03 -4.22 -15.31
N LEU A 209 -0.95 -4.48 -14.44
CA LEU A 209 -1.31 -3.58 -13.35
C LEU A 209 -0.13 -3.44 -12.38
N LEU A 210 0.54 -4.54 -12.02
CA LEU A 210 1.66 -4.59 -11.07
C LEU A 210 3.00 -4.03 -11.58
N LYS A 211 3.11 -3.64 -12.87
CA LYS A 211 4.36 -3.08 -13.45
C LYS A 211 4.80 -1.76 -12.80
N PRO A 212 3.95 -0.71 -12.68
CA PRO A 212 4.34 0.58 -12.13
C PRO A 212 4.83 0.46 -10.69
N GLU A 213 5.84 1.25 -10.33
CA GLU A 213 6.41 1.27 -8.98
C GLU A 213 5.48 1.95 -7.98
N GLN A 214 4.82 3.02 -8.42
CA GLN A 214 3.78 3.71 -7.65
C GLN A 214 2.48 2.92 -7.74
N ALA A 215 1.65 3.00 -6.69
CA ALA A 215 0.35 2.35 -6.76
C ALA A 215 -0.58 3.09 -7.74
N PRO A 216 -1.36 2.35 -8.54
CA PRO A 216 -2.40 2.95 -9.36
C PRO A 216 -3.46 3.67 -8.51
N ARG A 217 -4.00 4.76 -9.06
CA ARG A 217 -5.10 5.53 -8.49
C ARG A 217 -6.35 4.66 -8.29
N LEU A 218 -7.09 4.90 -7.20
CA LEU A 218 -8.27 4.12 -6.81
C LEU A 218 -9.61 4.69 -7.31
N ASP A 219 -9.59 5.93 -7.78
CA ASP A 219 -10.71 6.67 -8.35
C ASP A 219 -10.79 6.55 -9.89
N MET A 220 -9.82 5.89 -10.52
CA MET A 220 -9.74 5.73 -11.98
C MET A 220 -9.55 4.26 -12.40
N PRO A 221 -10.22 3.80 -13.47
CA PRO A 221 -9.97 2.48 -14.06
C PRO A 221 -8.49 2.28 -14.40
N PRO A 222 -7.92 1.09 -14.20
CA PRO A 222 -8.60 -0.20 -14.05
C PRO A 222 -9.06 -0.52 -12.62
N LEU A 223 -8.72 0.31 -11.63
CA LEU A 223 -9.17 0.12 -10.26
C LEU A 223 -10.46 0.86 -9.98
N SER A 224 -11.28 0.29 -9.11
CA SER A 224 -12.50 0.94 -8.65
C SER A 224 -12.70 0.68 -7.16
N ARG A 225 -12.53 1.75 -6.37
CA ARG A 225 -13.05 1.80 -5.00
C ARG A 225 -14.58 1.65 -5.04
N LYS A 226 -15.10 0.64 -4.33
CA LYS A 226 -16.54 0.36 -4.18
C LYS A 226 -16.96 0.69 -2.75
N GLY A 227 -17.21 1.98 -2.50
CA GLY A 227 -17.35 2.51 -1.14
C GLY A 227 -16.06 2.38 -0.33
N ASP A 228 -16.13 2.58 0.98
CA ASP A 228 -14.91 2.70 1.80
C ASP A 228 -14.20 1.36 2.09
N SER A 229 -14.86 0.23 1.84
CA SER A 229 -14.46 -1.08 2.36
C SER A 229 -14.11 -2.14 1.31
N ARG A 230 -14.28 -1.85 0.01
CA ARG A 230 -13.91 -2.78 -1.08
C ARG A 230 -13.20 -2.06 -2.23
N ILE A 231 -12.22 -2.73 -2.82
CA ILE A 231 -11.54 -2.30 -4.05
C ILE A 231 -11.64 -3.45 -5.05
N ASP A 232 -11.97 -3.14 -6.30
CA ASP A 232 -12.01 -4.09 -7.41
C ASP A 232 -10.94 -3.80 -8.46
N PHE A 233 -10.20 -4.83 -8.88
CA PHE A 233 -9.11 -4.76 -9.86
C PHE A 233 -9.63 -5.14 -11.25
N ALA A 234 -10.51 -4.33 -11.82
CA ALA A 234 -11.15 -4.58 -13.12
C ALA A 234 -11.84 -5.97 -13.21
N GLY A 235 -12.29 -6.51 -12.07
CA GLY A 235 -12.82 -7.85 -11.89
C GLY A 235 -11.79 -8.99 -11.75
N ALA A 236 -10.47 -8.76 -11.89
CA ALA A 236 -9.45 -9.82 -11.74
C ALA A 236 -9.33 -10.33 -10.29
N MET A 237 -9.34 -9.39 -9.36
CA MET A 237 -9.12 -9.59 -7.92
C MET A 237 -9.92 -8.53 -7.17
N SER A 238 -10.42 -8.85 -5.98
CA SER A 238 -10.96 -7.84 -5.07
C SER A 238 -10.22 -7.82 -3.74
N LEU A 239 -10.22 -6.65 -3.11
CA LEU A 239 -9.70 -6.44 -1.76
C LEU A 239 -10.81 -5.95 -0.83
N ARG A 240 -10.70 -6.31 0.45
CA ARG A 240 -11.54 -5.84 1.55
C ARG A 240 -10.73 -5.06 2.58
N TRP A 241 -11.32 -4.01 3.13
CA TRP A 241 -10.78 -3.29 4.28
C TRP A 241 -10.97 -4.10 5.56
N THR A 242 -9.94 -4.19 6.38
CA THR A 242 -9.96 -4.84 7.70
C THR A 242 -9.32 -3.93 8.76
N ALA A 243 -9.46 -4.29 10.05
CA ALA A 243 -8.73 -3.62 11.13
C ALA A 243 -7.20 -3.67 10.99
N GLN A 244 -6.68 -4.55 10.13
CA GLN A 244 -5.26 -4.70 9.80
C GLN A 244 -4.91 -4.19 8.38
N GLY A 245 -5.78 -3.40 7.76
CA GLY A 245 -5.61 -2.85 6.40
C GLY A 245 -6.29 -3.67 5.29
N TRP A 246 -5.90 -3.41 4.04
CA TRP A 246 -6.43 -4.12 2.87
C TRP A 246 -5.96 -5.57 2.81
N ARG A 247 -6.87 -6.47 2.41
CA ARG A 247 -6.61 -7.89 2.18
C ARG A 247 -7.27 -8.35 0.89
N MET A 248 -6.62 -9.25 0.16
CA MET A 248 -7.24 -9.97 -0.96
C MET A 248 -8.42 -10.77 -0.42
N ASP A 249 -9.63 -10.54 -0.93
CA ASP A 249 -10.84 -11.25 -0.51
C ASP A 249 -11.43 -12.14 -1.60
N GLY A 250 -11.07 -11.95 -2.87
CA GLY A 250 -11.40 -12.90 -3.92
C GLY A 250 -10.74 -12.66 -5.28
N PHE A 251 -10.96 -13.60 -6.20
CA PHE A 251 -10.39 -13.65 -7.55
C PHE A 251 -11.41 -14.15 -8.58
N ASN A 252 -11.38 -13.57 -9.80
CA ASN A 252 -12.10 -14.15 -10.94
C ASN A 252 -11.26 -15.23 -11.63
N THR A 253 -11.07 -16.32 -10.90
CA THR A 253 -10.47 -17.56 -11.42
C THR A 253 -10.84 -18.71 -10.48
N SER A 254 -10.54 -19.95 -10.88
CA SER A 254 -10.72 -21.11 -10.00
C SER A 254 -9.57 -21.25 -9.00
N ARG A 255 -9.88 -21.74 -7.79
CA ARG A 255 -8.86 -22.10 -6.79
C ARG A 255 -7.82 -23.08 -7.34
N ASP A 256 -8.24 -23.97 -8.25
CA ASP A 256 -7.38 -24.98 -8.87
C ASP A 256 -6.21 -24.36 -9.64
N VAL A 257 -6.39 -23.16 -10.21
CA VAL A 257 -5.33 -22.39 -10.91
C VAL A 257 -4.19 -22.02 -9.95
N PHE A 258 -4.49 -21.84 -8.67
CA PHE A 258 -3.51 -21.54 -7.63
C PHE A 258 -3.01 -22.80 -6.91
N GLU A 259 -3.87 -23.77 -6.60
CA GLU A 259 -3.47 -25.03 -5.94
C GLU A 259 -2.54 -25.89 -6.80
N LYS A 260 -2.82 -25.93 -8.10
CA LYS A 260 -2.04 -26.65 -9.13
C LYS A 260 -1.00 -25.75 -9.80
N CYS A 261 -0.83 -24.52 -9.31
CA CYS A 261 0.23 -23.63 -9.81
C CYS A 261 1.60 -24.32 -9.59
N PRO A 262 2.47 -24.40 -10.62
CA PRO A 262 3.76 -25.06 -10.48
C PRO A 262 4.57 -24.46 -9.34
N ALA A 263 5.13 -25.32 -8.49
CA ALA A 263 6.11 -24.92 -7.48
C ALA A 263 7.28 -24.17 -8.14
N PRO A 264 7.99 -23.28 -7.42
CA PRO A 264 9.22 -22.65 -7.90
C PRO A 264 10.24 -23.69 -8.39
#